data_AF-A0A8S3F9U9-F1
#
_entry.id   AF-A0A8S3F9U9-F1
#
_cell.length_a   1.000
_cell.length_b   1.000
_cell.length_c   1.000
_cell.angle_alpha   90.00
_cell.angle_beta   90.00
_cell.angle_gamma   90.00
#
_symmetry.space_group_name_H-M   'P 1'
#
loop_
_entity.id
_entity.type
_entity.pdbx_description
1 polymer ?
#
loop_
_entity_poly.entity_id
_entity_poly.type
_entity_poly.pdbx_seq_one_letter_code
_entity_poly.pdbx_strand_id
1 'polypeptide(L)'
;IPNDVLVTEKPLLARWITDRNHWRQEGYVDYQYSPDTRLISFKTYDFGTYALLTDRHAHMPFQSWRMRPKSVNNLLFILNSQSFEITFEVK
;
A
#
# COMPACT_ATOMS: atom_id res chain seq x y z
N ILE A 1 -5.49 -5.74 -3.57
CA ILE A 1 -4.42 -4.73 -3.81
C ILE A 1 -3.25 -5.46 -4.49
N PRO A 2 -2.55 -4.86 -5.48
CA PRO A 2 -1.42 -5.51 -6.16
C PRO A 2 -0.34 -5.99 -5.20
N ASN A 3 0.28 -7.14 -5.49
CA ASN A 3 1.10 -7.84 -4.50
C ASN A 3 2.35 -7.09 -4.07
N ASP A 4 2.90 -6.29 -4.97
CA ASP A 4 4.08 -5.44 -4.87
C ASP A 4 3.86 -4.13 -4.08
N VAL A 5 2.62 -3.81 -3.72
CA VAL A 5 2.30 -2.60 -2.94
C VAL A 5 2.28 -2.92 -1.44
N LEU A 6 3.22 -2.34 -0.69
CA LEU A 6 3.17 -2.35 0.77
C LEU A 6 2.10 -1.37 1.27
N VAL A 7 1.14 -1.88 2.04
CA VAL A 7 0.05 -1.09 2.62
C VAL A 7 0.24 -1.07 4.13
N THR A 8 0.73 0.04 4.66
CA THR A 8 1.01 0.20 6.10
C THR A 8 -0.22 0.62 6.88
N GLU A 9 -1.12 1.38 6.25
CA GLU A 9 -2.33 1.91 6.84
C GLU A 9 -3.54 1.57 5.96
N LYS A 10 -4.74 1.65 6.53
CA LYS A 10 -5.96 1.49 5.74
C LYS A 10 -5.98 2.55 4.63
N PRO A 11 -5.93 2.17 3.33
CA PRO A 11 -5.91 3.14 2.26
C PRO A 11 -7.20 3.94 2.23
N LEU A 12 -7.20 5.10 1.61
CA LEU A 12 -8.41 5.88 1.36
C LEU A 12 -8.97 5.50 -0.02
N LEU A 13 -10.28 5.38 -0.12
CA LEU A 13 -10.95 5.18 -1.41
C LEU A 13 -11.34 6.54 -1.98
N ALA A 14 -11.03 6.79 -3.24
CA ALA A 14 -11.43 8.01 -3.92
C ALA A 14 -12.10 7.71 -5.25
N ARG A 15 -13.11 8.49 -5.60
CA ARG A 15 -13.82 8.47 -6.87
C ARG A 15 -13.45 9.69 -7.70
N TRP A 16 -13.25 9.50 -9.00
CA TRP A 16 -13.01 10.59 -9.94
C TRP A 16 -14.33 11.27 -10.29
N ILE A 17 -14.39 12.60 -10.18
CA ILE A 17 -15.51 13.43 -10.63
C ILE A 17 -15.15 14.04 -11.98
N THR A 18 -15.73 13.52 -13.06
CA THR A 18 -15.44 13.95 -14.44
C THR A 18 -15.74 15.42 -14.67
N ASP A 19 -16.90 15.89 -14.20
CA ASP A 19 -17.39 17.25 -14.49
C ASP A 19 -16.52 18.34 -13.87
N ARG A 20 -15.79 17.98 -12.81
CA ARG A 20 -14.99 18.90 -12.02
C ARG A 20 -13.51 18.51 -11.97
N ASN A 21 -13.10 17.49 -12.73
CA ASN A 21 -11.74 16.95 -12.83
C ASN A 21 -10.97 16.84 -11.50
N HIS A 22 -11.58 16.21 -10.49
CA HIS A 22 -10.89 15.98 -9.21
C HIS A 22 -11.35 14.70 -8.51
N TRP A 23 -10.53 14.26 -7.55
CA TRP A 23 -10.80 13.12 -6.68
C TRP A 23 -11.64 13.52 -5.46
N ARG A 24 -12.62 12.69 -5.09
CA ARG A 24 -13.45 12.85 -3.88
C ARG A 24 -13.53 11.55 -3.10
N GLN A 25 -13.60 11.64 -1.78
CA GLN A 25 -13.79 10.49 -0.87
C GLN A 25 -15.27 10.30 -0.51
N GLU A 26 -16.16 10.51 -1.49
CA GLU A 26 -17.61 10.48 -1.32
C GLU A 26 -18.26 9.62 -2.42
N GLY A 27 -19.54 9.26 -2.24
CA GLY A 27 -20.29 8.44 -3.20
C GLY A 27 -20.12 6.93 -3.00
N TYR A 28 -19.58 6.50 -1.87
CA TYR A 28 -19.52 5.10 -1.46
C TYR A 28 -19.84 4.95 0.02
N VAL A 29 -20.30 3.76 0.40
CA VAL A 29 -20.65 3.37 1.78
C VAL A 29 -20.05 2.01 2.10
N ASP A 30 -20.08 1.62 3.37
CA ASP A 30 -19.59 0.32 3.87
C ASP A 30 -18.13 0.03 3.48
N TYR A 31 -17.27 1.06 3.49
CA TYR A 31 -15.86 0.92 3.10
C TYR A 31 -15.04 0.12 4.13
N GLN A 32 -14.57 -1.05 3.72
CA GLN A 32 -13.81 -1.99 4.53
C GLN A 32 -12.50 -2.40 3.84
N TYR A 33 -11.47 -2.64 4.64
CA TYR A 33 -10.20 -3.19 4.22
C TYR A 33 -9.83 -4.33 5.14
N SER A 34 -9.55 -5.51 4.57
CA SER A 34 -9.03 -6.68 5.29
C SER A 34 -7.53 -6.79 5.01
N PRO A 35 -6.66 -6.51 6.00
CA PRO A 35 -5.20 -6.61 5.82
C PRO A 35 -4.76 -8.05 5.49
N ASP A 36 -5.37 -9.05 6.12
CA ASP A 36 -5.00 -10.47 5.96
C ASP A 36 -5.21 -10.96 4.52
N THR A 37 -6.30 -10.54 3.89
CA THR A 37 -6.67 -10.94 2.52
C THR A 37 -6.28 -9.91 1.48
N ARG A 38 -5.85 -8.70 1.90
CA ARG A 38 -5.58 -7.54 1.04
C ARG A 38 -6.76 -7.15 0.16
N LEU A 39 -7.98 -7.41 0.64
CA LEU A 39 -9.23 -7.12 -0.05
C LEU A 39 -9.84 -5.81 0.45
N ILE A 40 -10.41 -5.07 -0.49
CA ILE A 40 -11.19 -3.86 -0.25
C ILE A 40 -12.60 -4.12 -0.72
N SER A 41 -13.56 -3.77 0.12
CA SER A 41 -14.99 -3.89 -0.15
C SER A 41 -15.66 -2.56 0.12
N PHE A 42 -16.56 -2.15 -0.78
CA PHE A 42 -17.40 -0.96 -0.63
C PHE A 42 -18.66 -1.13 -1.47
N LYS A 43 -19.70 -0.36 -1.14
CA LYS A 43 -20.91 -0.25 -1.95
C LYS A 43 -20.99 1.17 -2.51
N THR A 44 -21.51 1.30 -3.73
CA THR A 44 -21.68 2.60 -4.38
C THR A 44 -22.93 2.59 -5.26
N TYR A 45 -23.53 3.77 -5.43
CA TYR A 45 -24.60 4.02 -6.40
C TYR A 45 -24.05 4.60 -7.71
N ASP A 46 -22.78 5.01 -7.73
CA ASP A 46 -22.15 5.69 -8.85
C ASP A 46 -21.14 4.77 -9.54
N PHE A 47 -21.31 4.57 -10.86
CA PHE A 47 -20.29 3.93 -11.68
C PHE A 47 -19.20 4.95 -12.07
N GLY A 48 -17.96 4.48 -12.21
CA GLY A 48 -16.86 5.32 -12.66
C GLY A 48 -15.49 4.82 -12.22
N THR A 49 -14.52 5.73 -12.28
CA THR A 49 -13.13 5.46 -11.91
C THR A 49 -12.94 5.64 -10.41
N TYR A 50 -12.32 4.63 -9.80
CA TYR A 50 -11.93 4.64 -8.40
C TYR A 50 -10.41 4.49 -8.28
N ALA A 51 -9.84 5.09 -7.25
CA ALA A 51 -8.45 4.99 -6.88
C ALA A 51 -8.30 4.74 -5.38
N LEU A 52 -7.19 4.09 -5.02
CA LEU A 52 -6.75 3.98 -3.64
C LEU A 52 -5.66 5.03 -3.40
N LEU A 53 -5.87 5.87 -2.39
CA LEU A 53 -4.91 6.89 -1.97
C LEU A 53 -4.22 6.41 -0.69
N THR A 54 -2.91 6.50 -0.66
CA THR A 54 -2.10 6.17 0.50
C THR A 54 -0.97 7.18 0.60
N ASP A 55 -0.63 7.58 1.82
CA ASP A 55 0.49 8.49 2.03
C ASP A 55 1.80 7.79 1.67
N ARG A 56 2.55 8.40 0.75
CA ARG A 56 3.81 7.87 0.25
C ARG A 56 4.89 7.73 1.35
N HIS A 57 4.71 8.39 2.50
CA HIS A 57 5.81 8.72 3.39
C HIS A 57 5.58 8.62 4.90
N ALA A 58 4.45 8.09 5.38
CA ALA A 58 4.18 8.13 6.82
C ALA A 58 5.29 7.43 7.67
N HIS A 59 6.07 6.48 7.12
CA HIS A 59 7.05 5.71 7.91
C HIS A 59 8.38 5.32 7.23
N MET A 60 8.97 6.15 6.36
CA MET A 60 10.29 5.83 5.81
C MET A 60 11.48 6.70 6.29
N PRO A 61 11.66 7.00 7.60
CA PRO A 61 12.99 7.27 8.11
C PRO A 61 13.74 5.93 8.16
N PHE A 62 14.56 5.65 7.14
CA PHE A 62 15.44 4.49 7.16
C PHE A 62 16.34 4.58 8.40
N GLN A 63 16.23 3.61 9.30
CA GLN A 63 17.06 3.59 10.51
C GLN A 63 18.38 2.89 10.24
N SER A 64 18.31 1.73 9.59
CA SER A 64 19.49 0.93 9.23
C SER A 64 19.16 -0.07 8.13
N TRP A 65 20.20 -0.63 7.52
CA TRP A 65 20.11 -1.76 6.62
C TRP A 65 21.24 -2.75 6.91
N ARG A 66 21.03 -4.03 6.60
CA ARG A 66 22.03 -5.09 6.75
C ARG A 66 21.92 -6.11 5.63
N MET A 67 23.05 -6.74 5.29
CA MET A 67 23.10 -7.83 4.33
C MET A 67 23.57 -9.11 5.01
N ARG A 68 22.90 -10.22 4.73
CA ARG A 68 23.30 -11.55 5.20
C ARG A 68 23.54 -12.47 4.00
N PRO A 69 24.79 -12.91 3.74
CA PRO A 69 25.07 -13.91 2.71
C PRO A 69 24.25 -15.18 2.96
N LYS A 70 23.65 -15.75 1.91
CA LYS A 70 22.89 -17.02 1.99
C LYS A 70 23.59 -18.14 1.22
N SER A 71 24.12 -17.85 0.03
CA SER A 71 24.97 -18.75 -0.77
C SER A 71 25.74 -17.94 -1.83
N VAL A 72 26.49 -18.62 -2.71
CA VAL A 72 27.14 -17.97 -3.86
C VAL A 72 26.08 -17.23 -4.67
N ASN A 73 26.31 -15.93 -4.91
CA ASN A 73 25.40 -15.01 -5.61
C ASN A 73 24.02 -14.80 -4.97
N ASN A 74 23.78 -15.24 -3.73
CA ASN A 74 22.49 -15.01 -3.06
C ASN A 74 22.69 -14.34 -1.69
N LEU A 75 21.90 -13.31 -1.42
CA LEU A 75 21.91 -12.62 -0.12
C LEU A 75 20.50 -12.22 0.33
N LEU A 76 20.35 -12.04 1.63
CA LEU A 76 19.21 -11.34 2.20
C LEU A 76 19.60 -9.90 2.47
N PHE A 77 18.87 -8.97 1.87
CA PHE A 77 18.95 -7.55 2.18
C PHE A 77 17.80 -7.22 3.13
N ILE A 78 18.12 -6.69 4.30
CA ILE A 78 17.16 -6.40 5.36
C ILE A 78 17.20 -4.90 5.63
N LEU A 79 16.04 -4.26 5.53
CA LEU A 79 15.84 -2.83 5.74
C LEU A 79 15.00 -2.60 6.99
N ASN A 80 15.53 -1.85 7.95
CA ASN A 80 14.81 -1.47 9.16
C ASN A 80 14.28 -0.05 9.04
N SER A 81 12.95 0.11 9.17
CA SER A 81 12.30 1.40 9.39
C SER A 81 11.92 1.55 10.87
N GLN A 82 11.34 2.68 11.23
CA GLN A 82 10.82 2.90 12.58
C GLN A 82 9.68 1.93 12.97
N SER A 83 8.92 1.43 11.99
CA SER A 83 7.68 0.68 12.24
C SER A 83 7.68 -0.73 11.67
N PHE A 84 8.64 -1.09 10.82
CA PHE A 84 8.68 -2.40 10.17
C PHE A 84 10.09 -2.80 9.71
N GLU A 85 10.30 -4.11 9.53
CA GLU A 85 11.48 -4.69 8.88
C GLU A 85 11.07 -5.27 7.52
N ILE A 86 11.74 -4.87 6.44
CA ILE A 86 11.54 -5.43 5.10
C ILE A 86 12.73 -6.32 4.75
N THR A 87 12.46 -7.57 4.37
CA THR A 87 13.48 -8.52 3.91
C THR A 87 13.30 -8.80 2.42
N PHE A 88 14.39 -8.64 1.67
CA PHE A 88 14.48 -8.93 0.24
C PHE A 88 15.47 -10.08 0.03
N GLU A 89 15.07 -11.08 -0.76
CA GLU A 89 15.98 -12.11 -1.25
C GLU A 89 16.51 -11.70 -2.62
N VAL A 90 17.82 -11.46 -2.69
CA VAL A 90 18.53 -11.07 -3.91
C VAL A 90 19.26 -12.31 -4.45
N LYS A 91 19.02 -12.62 -5.72
CA LYS A 91 19.56 -13.78 -6.46
C LYS A 91 20.48 -13.33 -7.59
#